data_AF-A0A1F5A1M5-F1
#
_entry.id   AF-A0A1F5A1M5-F1
#
_cell.length_a   1.000
_cell.length_b   1.000
_cell.length_c   1.000
_cell.angle_alpha   90.00
_cell.angle_beta   90.00
_cell.angle_gamma   90.00
#
_symmetry.space_group_name_H-M   'P 1'
#
loop_
_entity.id
_entity.type
_entity.pdbx_description
1 polymer ?
#
loop_
_entity_poly.entity_id
_entity_poly.type
_entity_poly.pdbx_seq_one_letter_code
_entity_poly.pdbx_strand_id
1 'polypeptide(L)'
;MNRRLVILVFCIGVALFIPARTPAFVFISAADTKTGVSTLTALSQRIVSLYPGAKLWVYPGDLQNKGFDPATISTWINAVNGGGANNLYHIIFPTRGNHDANNNYFPNAAAEWTSFFGSGANSLSAKVSAIGGSNWSTMAGQEFRTYSFDYDNSHFLGVDSWGGGDVTVINTEMSNWMNTDLTNAQNRGKAHAFLFWHGPLYYVDGHSSSTPANVVSVIANHPIVAATFHGHEHVDAYTYLDGSRVSGLAGRPIHQFVIGNAGAGNYQCNASRVDYCETYSGFGAIDVNGPNITVKMHDVQGALKYTKSFTHGTNVPTSTPTRTPTPGPSPTPPSGQAYRAFTDDSYWNTPFPVNAPIDSRNAEYIADSQNSSHTQNFLGFTAAPGNTQAFGLALYWGQASDPLYTLTDGKHFTSANPVQVHIPLGAQPQSGSDGEIAVFDLSTNQVIEMSGASFDGTNWHIGATLDRYMLSSNGLDSRVAGANDSRNHGHRGVPPSARGVRLDEVRAGAIRHRLECYWWATGTQTVNHYWPMAGDEGSKGGIVPEGTVIRIKPSVNLASRGLSAPALVIAKALQDYGCLVGDNSGSGNRLKLEINEAAWRNLGLTYEALSPIPWSDWEFIQGGYSP
;
A
#
# COMPACT_ATOMS: atom_id res chain seq x y z
N MET A 1 26.35 -40.88 55.16
CA MET A 1 25.00 -40.38 54.81
C MET A 1 25.10 -39.47 53.60
N ASN A 2 24.08 -39.52 52.75
CA ASN A 2 23.82 -38.69 51.55
C ASN A 2 24.46 -39.13 50.21
N ARG A 3 23.78 -40.09 49.57
CA ARG A 3 23.70 -40.21 48.10
C ARG A 3 23.01 -38.96 47.53
N ARG A 4 23.63 -38.25 46.60
CA ARG A 4 22.95 -37.22 45.79
C ARG A 4 22.43 -37.86 44.50
N LEU A 5 21.12 -37.87 44.38
CA LEU A 5 20.32 -38.26 43.23
C LEU A 5 20.44 -37.16 42.16
N VAL A 6 20.91 -37.52 40.96
CA VAL A 6 20.84 -36.65 39.77
C VAL A 6 19.51 -36.95 39.09
N ILE A 7 18.58 -35.99 39.14
CA ILE A 7 17.32 -36.04 38.38
C ILE A 7 17.58 -35.33 37.04
N LEU A 8 17.62 -36.10 35.96
CA LEU A 8 17.56 -35.58 34.59
C LEU A 8 16.08 -35.39 34.24
N VAL A 9 15.61 -34.16 34.10
CA VAL A 9 14.26 -33.86 33.61
C VAL A 9 14.29 -33.85 32.09
N PHE A 10 13.65 -34.84 31.47
CA PHE A 10 13.38 -34.86 30.03
C PHE A 10 12.06 -34.13 29.78
N CYS A 11 12.11 -32.89 29.29
CA CYS A 11 10.93 -32.17 28.82
C CYS A 11 10.56 -32.69 27.41
N ILE A 12 9.58 -33.59 27.34
CA ILE A 12 8.93 -33.98 26.08
C ILE A 12 7.92 -32.89 25.73
N GLY A 13 8.29 -31.99 24.83
CA GLY A 13 7.37 -31.02 24.22
C GLY A 13 6.53 -31.71 23.15
N VAL A 14 5.28 -32.06 23.49
CA VAL A 14 4.27 -32.45 22.49
C VAL A 14 3.76 -31.17 21.82
N ALA A 15 4.28 -30.85 20.64
CA ALA A 15 3.73 -29.80 19.79
C ALA A 15 2.40 -30.29 19.19
N LEU A 16 1.28 -29.85 19.78
CA LEU A 16 -0.03 -29.95 19.17
C LEU A 16 -0.05 -29.10 17.88
N PHE A 17 0.15 -29.73 16.72
CA PHE A 17 -0.12 -29.12 15.43
C PHE A 17 -1.63 -28.95 15.27
N ILE A 18 -2.13 -27.74 15.54
CA ILE A 18 -3.46 -27.32 15.11
C ILE A 18 -3.32 -26.90 13.64
N PRO A 19 -4.00 -27.56 12.69
CA PRO A 19 -3.95 -27.14 11.28
C PRO A 19 -4.47 -25.70 11.15
N ALA A 20 -3.75 -24.86 10.40
CA ALA A 20 -4.18 -23.51 10.07
C ALA A 20 -5.54 -23.59 9.35
N ARG A 21 -6.55 -22.91 9.88
CA ARG A 21 -7.89 -22.85 9.31
C ARG A 21 -7.81 -22.14 7.95
N THR A 22 -8.33 -22.76 6.89
CA THR A 22 -8.60 -22.07 5.63
C THR A 22 -9.65 -20.98 5.90
N PRO A 23 -9.34 -19.68 5.64
CA PRO A 23 -10.31 -18.60 5.69
C PRO A 23 -11.58 -18.98 4.95
N ALA A 24 -12.70 -18.96 5.67
CA ALA A 24 -13.97 -19.45 5.17
C ALA A 24 -15.10 -18.61 5.76
N PHE A 25 -15.77 -17.85 4.90
CA PHE A 25 -16.91 -17.05 5.28
C PHE A 25 -17.89 -16.87 4.11
N VAL A 26 -19.13 -16.54 4.46
CA VAL A 26 -20.15 -16.16 3.50
C VAL A 26 -20.46 -14.69 3.68
N PHE A 27 -20.53 -13.96 2.56
CA PHE A 27 -21.13 -12.64 2.54
C PHE A 27 -22.29 -12.56 1.55
N ILE A 28 -23.16 -11.59 1.75
CA ILE A 28 -24.37 -11.39 0.96
C ILE A 28 -24.21 -10.14 0.09
N SER A 29 -24.78 -10.17 -1.11
CA SER A 29 -24.97 -8.99 -1.95
C SER A 29 -26.42 -8.91 -2.42
N ALA A 30 -27.01 -7.73 -2.31
CA ALA A 30 -28.30 -7.35 -2.89
C ALA A 30 -28.38 -5.82 -2.95
N ALA A 31 -29.11 -5.27 -3.92
CA ALA A 31 -29.28 -3.82 -4.07
C ALA A 31 -30.71 -3.47 -4.49
N ASP A 32 -31.05 -2.17 -4.49
CA ASP A 32 -32.29 -1.64 -5.08
C ASP A 32 -33.56 -2.12 -4.36
N THR A 33 -33.76 -1.66 -3.12
CA THR A 33 -35.04 -1.87 -2.42
C THR A 33 -36.07 -0.86 -2.91
N LYS A 34 -35.70 0.42 -2.96
CA LYS A 34 -36.60 1.55 -3.24
C LYS A 34 -37.88 1.49 -2.42
N THR A 35 -39.01 1.08 -3.02
CA THR A 35 -40.30 0.94 -2.32
C THR A 35 -40.64 -0.50 -1.95
N GLY A 36 -39.90 -1.50 -2.44
CA GLY A 36 -40.16 -2.93 -2.27
C GLY A 36 -39.70 -3.52 -0.94
N VAL A 37 -39.94 -2.83 0.17
CA VAL A 37 -39.51 -3.25 1.51
C VAL A 37 -40.10 -4.60 1.96
N SER A 38 -41.26 -5.00 1.43
CA SER A 38 -41.83 -6.33 1.66
C SER A 38 -41.00 -7.45 1.02
N THR A 39 -40.48 -7.21 -0.18
CA THR A 39 -39.56 -8.12 -0.88
C THR A 39 -38.25 -8.23 -0.12
N LEU A 40 -37.64 -7.10 0.27
CA LEU A 40 -36.43 -7.10 1.08
C LEU A 40 -36.63 -7.83 2.43
N THR A 41 -37.78 -7.66 3.05
CA THR A 41 -38.15 -8.38 4.29
C THR A 41 -38.12 -9.91 4.08
N ALA A 42 -38.73 -10.38 2.99
CA ALA A 42 -38.74 -11.81 2.65
C ALA A 42 -37.33 -12.32 2.29
N LEU A 43 -36.53 -11.53 1.56
CA LEU A 43 -35.13 -11.84 1.25
C LEU A 43 -34.31 -11.97 2.53
N SER A 44 -34.39 -11.01 3.45
CA SER A 44 -33.70 -11.04 4.74
C SER A 44 -34.01 -12.29 5.56
N GLN A 45 -35.30 -12.63 5.69
CA GLN A 45 -35.72 -13.86 6.38
C GLN A 45 -35.16 -15.11 5.68
N ARG A 46 -35.11 -15.10 4.34
CA ARG A 46 -34.56 -16.21 3.57
C ARG A 46 -33.05 -16.33 3.71
N ILE A 47 -32.31 -15.22 3.76
CA ILE A 47 -30.87 -15.17 4.02
C ILE A 47 -30.56 -15.83 5.36
N VAL A 48 -31.27 -15.49 6.44
CA VAL A 48 -31.05 -16.13 7.75
C VAL A 48 -31.34 -17.63 7.72
N SER A 49 -32.38 -18.05 7.00
CA SER A 49 -32.75 -19.46 6.89
C SER A 49 -31.72 -20.27 6.10
N LEU A 50 -31.15 -19.73 5.02
CA LEU A 50 -30.23 -20.45 4.14
C LEU A 50 -28.76 -20.27 4.54
N TYR A 51 -28.41 -19.12 5.09
CA TYR A 51 -27.06 -18.68 5.40
C TYR A 51 -26.97 -18.05 6.81
N PRO A 52 -27.33 -18.79 7.87
CA PRO A 52 -27.32 -18.27 9.25
C PRO A 52 -25.93 -17.81 9.73
N GLY A 53 -24.86 -18.23 9.04
CA GLY A 53 -23.48 -17.87 9.32
C GLY A 53 -22.92 -16.70 8.51
N ALA A 54 -23.75 -16.01 7.71
CA ALA A 54 -23.32 -14.86 6.93
C ALA A 54 -22.66 -13.79 7.81
N LYS A 55 -21.53 -13.26 7.35
CA LYS A 55 -20.64 -12.40 8.15
C LYS A 55 -20.76 -10.92 7.83
N LEU A 56 -21.09 -10.61 6.59
CA LEU A 56 -21.33 -9.27 6.10
C LEU A 56 -22.32 -9.30 4.94
N TRP A 57 -22.97 -8.17 4.72
CA TRP A 57 -23.89 -7.93 3.61
C TRP A 57 -23.49 -6.62 2.94
N VAL A 58 -22.92 -6.68 1.75
CA VAL A 58 -22.67 -5.48 0.93
C VAL A 58 -23.95 -5.08 0.21
N TYR A 59 -24.29 -3.79 0.25
CA TYR A 59 -25.56 -3.31 -0.30
C TYR A 59 -25.34 -2.14 -1.27
N PRO A 60 -25.18 -2.41 -2.57
CA PRO A 60 -24.91 -1.38 -3.58
C PRO A 60 -26.06 -0.41 -3.89
N GLY A 61 -26.49 0.41 -2.92
CA GLY A 61 -27.36 1.56 -3.16
C GLY A 61 -28.85 1.29 -3.40
N ASP A 62 -29.57 2.40 -3.53
CA ASP A 62 -31.02 2.51 -3.68
C ASP A 62 -31.80 1.88 -2.51
N LEU A 63 -31.43 2.36 -1.32
CA LEU A 63 -32.05 1.97 -0.05
C LEU A 63 -33.47 2.55 0.00
N GLN A 64 -33.63 3.80 -0.43
CA GLN A 64 -34.88 4.54 -0.42
C GLN A 64 -35.22 5.07 -1.82
N ASN A 65 -36.50 5.32 -2.08
CA ASN A 65 -36.96 5.70 -3.43
C ASN A 65 -36.79 7.19 -3.79
N LYS A 66 -36.63 8.11 -2.83
CA LYS A 66 -36.71 9.56 -3.09
C LYS A 66 -35.65 10.35 -2.32
N GLY A 67 -34.38 9.97 -2.41
CA GLY A 67 -33.32 10.58 -1.60
C GLY A 67 -33.11 9.85 -0.28
N PHE A 68 -31.92 9.97 0.26
CA PHE A 68 -31.60 9.51 1.61
C PHE A 68 -32.20 10.46 2.64
N ASP A 69 -33.02 9.93 3.53
CA ASP A 69 -33.62 10.66 4.64
C ASP A 69 -33.51 9.85 5.94
N PRO A 70 -32.70 10.31 6.91
CA PRO A 70 -32.55 9.68 8.21
C PRO A 70 -33.86 9.45 8.96
N ALA A 71 -34.91 10.25 8.71
CA ALA A 71 -36.20 10.10 9.39
C ALA A 71 -37.00 8.89 8.88
N THR A 72 -36.80 8.49 7.63
CA THR A 72 -37.59 7.43 6.98
C THR A 72 -36.81 6.13 6.72
N ILE A 73 -35.48 6.15 6.88
CA ILE A 73 -34.59 4.98 6.70
C ILE A 73 -34.94 3.81 7.64
N SER A 74 -35.61 4.06 8.76
CA SER A 74 -36.04 3.02 9.72
C SER A 74 -36.94 1.95 9.08
N THR A 75 -37.71 2.31 8.04
CA THR A 75 -38.53 1.34 7.28
C THR A 75 -37.65 0.33 6.54
N TRP A 76 -36.60 0.82 5.89
CA TRP A 76 -35.62 -0.02 5.21
C TRP A 76 -34.82 -0.87 6.20
N ILE A 77 -34.38 -0.28 7.32
CA ILE A 77 -33.68 -1.01 8.40
C ILE A 77 -34.55 -2.14 8.96
N ASN A 78 -35.84 -1.89 9.18
CA ASN A 78 -36.77 -2.92 9.64
C ASN A 78 -36.89 -4.05 8.61
N ALA A 79 -36.95 -3.73 7.31
CA ALA A 79 -36.97 -4.73 6.25
C ALA A 79 -35.67 -5.54 6.17
N VAL A 80 -34.50 -4.90 6.30
CA VAL A 80 -33.20 -5.59 6.41
C VAL A 80 -33.20 -6.55 7.61
N ASN A 81 -33.85 -6.19 8.71
CA ASN A 81 -34.04 -7.04 9.89
C ASN A 81 -35.18 -8.06 9.76
N GLY A 82 -35.67 -8.31 8.54
CA GLY A 82 -36.72 -9.29 8.29
C GLY A 82 -38.05 -8.91 8.95
N GLY A 83 -38.36 -7.62 9.04
CA GLY A 83 -39.53 -7.09 9.74
C GLY A 83 -39.43 -7.23 11.27
N GLY A 84 -38.21 -7.27 11.80
CA GLY A 84 -37.92 -7.51 13.22
C GLY A 84 -37.71 -8.99 13.57
N ALA A 85 -37.77 -9.90 12.60
CA ALA A 85 -37.55 -11.32 12.81
C ALA A 85 -36.07 -11.70 13.01
N ASN A 86 -35.15 -10.82 12.62
CA ASN A 86 -33.71 -11.03 12.75
C ASN A 86 -32.97 -9.70 12.98
N ASN A 87 -31.65 -9.74 12.98
CA ASN A 87 -30.80 -8.57 13.20
C ASN A 87 -29.80 -8.34 12.05
N LEU A 88 -30.08 -8.68 10.79
CA LEU A 88 -29.06 -8.58 9.73
C LEU A 88 -28.51 -7.15 9.49
N TYR A 89 -29.17 -6.11 9.99
CA TYR A 89 -28.68 -4.74 9.86
C TYR A 89 -27.31 -4.51 10.51
N HIS A 90 -26.94 -5.28 11.55
CA HIS A 90 -25.63 -5.10 12.19
C HIS A 90 -24.44 -5.50 11.30
N ILE A 91 -24.68 -6.26 10.23
CA ILE A 91 -23.64 -6.73 9.30
C ILE A 91 -23.74 -6.09 7.91
N ILE A 92 -24.57 -5.06 7.73
CA ILE A 92 -24.78 -4.42 6.42
C ILE A 92 -23.83 -3.24 6.17
N PHE A 93 -23.29 -3.18 4.96
CA PHE A 93 -22.35 -2.19 4.45
C PHE A 93 -22.87 -1.61 3.13
N PRO A 94 -23.61 -0.48 3.18
CA PRO A 94 -24.19 0.12 1.99
C PRO A 94 -23.27 1.13 1.31
N THR A 95 -23.46 1.34 0.00
CA THR A 95 -23.06 2.55 -0.74
C THR A 95 -24.30 3.31 -1.18
N ARG A 96 -24.14 4.52 -1.73
CA ARG A 96 -25.27 5.29 -2.29
C ARG A 96 -25.58 4.87 -3.72
N GLY A 97 -26.86 4.78 -4.05
CA GLY A 97 -27.37 4.72 -5.42
C GLY A 97 -27.94 6.05 -5.89
N ASN A 98 -28.39 6.13 -7.13
CA ASN A 98 -28.85 7.41 -7.72
C ASN A 98 -30.13 7.90 -7.03
N HIS A 99 -30.91 7.02 -6.41
CA HIS A 99 -32.03 7.47 -5.59
C HIS A 99 -31.57 8.00 -4.24
N ASP A 100 -30.54 7.43 -3.60
CA ASP A 100 -30.01 7.94 -2.32
C ASP A 100 -29.27 9.28 -2.48
N ALA A 101 -28.60 9.43 -3.62
CA ALA A 101 -27.88 10.61 -4.10
C ALA A 101 -28.75 11.85 -4.33
N ASN A 102 -30.05 11.64 -4.56
CA ASN A 102 -30.91 12.62 -5.20
C ASN A 102 -31.29 13.77 -4.24
N ASN A 103 -30.69 14.93 -4.47
CA ASN A 103 -30.94 16.14 -3.67
C ASN A 103 -32.26 16.86 -4.02
N ASN A 104 -33.03 16.42 -5.01
CA ASN A 104 -34.27 17.10 -5.43
C ASN A 104 -35.41 16.94 -4.40
N TYR A 105 -35.35 15.90 -3.56
CA TYR A 105 -36.37 15.62 -2.55
C TYR A 105 -35.88 15.91 -1.13
N PHE A 106 -34.62 15.59 -0.84
CA PHE A 106 -33.98 15.89 0.44
C PHE A 106 -32.65 16.59 0.16
N PRO A 107 -32.54 17.91 0.42
CA PRO A 107 -31.28 18.61 0.23
C PRO A 107 -30.24 18.08 1.22
N ASN A 108 -28.98 18.00 0.79
CA ASN A 108 -27.82 17.55 1.60
C ASN A 108 -27.74 16.04 1.85
N ALA A 109 -28.27 15.20 0.95
CA ALA A 109 -28.27 13.75 1.11
C ALA A 109 -26.87 13.16 1.43
N ALA A 110 -25.80 13.73 0.87
CA ALA A 110 -24.41 13.32 1.16
C ALA A 110 -24.00 13.57 2.62
N ALA A 111 -24.33 14.74 3.17
CA ALA A 111 -23.99 15.11 4.53
C ALA A 111 -24.82 14.28 5.53
N GLU A 112 -26.12 14.10 5.24
CA GLU A 112 -26.99 13.27 6.06
C GLU A 112 -26.55 11.81 6.08
N TRP A 113 -26.16 11.25 4.92
CA TRP A 113 -25.60 9.90 4.84
C TRP A 113 -24.37 9.75 5.72
N THR A 114 -23.44 10.69 5.60
CA THR A 114 -22.17 10.72 6.37
C THR A 114 -22.43 10.78 7.87
N SER A 115 -23.34 11.66 8.28
CA SER A 115 -23.72 11.83 9.69
C SER A 115 -24.39 10.57 10.24
N PHE A 116 -25.34 10.00 9.50
CA PHE A 116 -26.09 8.83 9.91
C PHE A 116 -25.18 7.60 10.04
N PHE A 117 -24.40 7.29 9.00
CA PHE A 117 -23.50 6.13 8.96
C PHE A 117 -22.15 6.36 9.68
N GLY A 118 -21.92 7.56 10.21
CA GLY A 118 -20.78 7.88 11.06
C GLY A 118 -21.07 7.81 12.56
N SER A 119 -22.33 7.68 12.97
CA SER A 119 -22.76 7.87 14.36
C SER A 119 -23.39 6.63 15.02
N GLY A 120 -23.10 6.46 16.31
CA GLY A 120 -23.75 5.47 17.19
C GLY A 120 -23.76 4.04 16.63
N ALA A 121 -24.90 3.37 16.75
CA ALA A 121 -25.09 1.99 16.27
C ALA A 121 -25.15 1.85 14.75
N ASN A 122 -25.27 2.97 14.02
CA ASN A 122 -25.27 3.00 12.56
C ASN A 122 -23.85 3.10 11.98
N SER A 123 -22.88 3.46 12.82
CA SER A 123 -21.48 3.66 12.44
C SER A 123 -20.91 2.46 11.70
N LEU A 124 -20.51 2.65 10.43
CA LEU A 124 -19.96 1.55 9.63
C LEU A 124 -18.62 1.05 10.18
N SER A 125 -17.77 1.94 10.72
CA SER A 125 -16.52 1.55 11.36
C SER A 125 -16.75 0.71 12.63
N ALA A 126 -17.79 1.05 13.40
CA ALA A 126 -18.21 0.25 14.55
C ALA A 126 -18.72 -1.13 14.11
N LYS A 127 -19.48 -1.21 13.01
CA LYS A 127 -19.94 -2.48 12.44
C LYS A 127 -18.78 -3.36 11.96
N VAL A 128 -17.79 -2.78 11.29
CA VAL A 128 -16.55 -3.50 10.92
C VAL A 128 -15.90 -4.10 12.15
N SER A 129 -15.75 -3.33 13.22
CA SER A 129 -15.18 -3.83 14.48
C SER A 129 -16.05 -4.94 15.09
N ALA A 130 -17.38 -4.80 15.05
CA ALA A 130 -18.32 -5.76 15.63
C ALA A 130 -18.33 -7.12 14.91
N ILE A 131 -18.10 -7.13 13.59
CA ILE A 131 -17.96 -8.38 12.84
C ILE A 131 -16.55 -9.00 12.99
N GLY A 132 -15.61 -8.32 13.65
CA GLY A 132 -14.21 -8.76 13.73
C GLY A 132 -13.38 -8.39 12.49
N GLY A 133 -13.86 -7.42 11.71
CA GLY A 133 -13.11 -6.79 10.63
C GLY A 133 -12.07 -5.81 11.17
N SER A 134 -11.20 -5.34 10.27
CA SER A 134 -10.06 -4.47 10.61
C SER A 134 -9.76 -3.49 9.47
N ASN A 135 -8.77 -2.61 9.66
CA ASN A 135 -8.27 -1.69 8.64
C ASN A 135 -9.36 -0.83 7.98
N TRP A 136 -10.30 -0.32 8.81
CA TRP A 136 -11.28 0.65 8.36
C TRP A 136 -10.58 1.90 7.81
N SER A 137 -10.97 2.31 6.62
CA SER A 137 -10.44 3.50 5.94
C SER A 137 -11.57 4.23 5.23
N THR A 138 -11.47 5.56 5.15
CA THR A 138 -12.38 6.40 4.36
C THR A 138 -11.60 7.37 3.51
N MET A 139 -12.11 7.69 2.33
CA MET A 139 -11.57 8.79 1.53
C MET A 139 -11.92 10.13 2.18
N ALA A 140 -10.94 11.03 2.26
CA ALA A 140 -11.14 12.37 2.81
C ALA A 140 -12.21 13.13 2.01
N GLY A 141 -13.14 13.78 2.71
CA GLY A 141 -14.30 14.46 2.10
C GLY A 141 -15.40 13.51 1.60
N GLN A 142 -15.21 12.20 1.71
CA GLN A 142 -16.16 11.14 1.33
C GLN A 142 -16.41 10.16 2.49
N GLU A 143 -16.27 10.63 3.73
CA GLU A 143 -16.38 9.82 4.94
C GLU A 143 -17.69 9.02 4.95
N PHE A 144 -17.60 7.72 5.21
CA PHE A 144 -18.74 6.77 5.23
C PHE A 144 -19.53 6.65 3.90
N ARG A 145 -19.05 7.27 2.82
CA ARG A 145 -19.60 7.12 1.46
C ARG A 145 -18.67 6.34 0.55
N THR A 146 -17.38 6.67 0.59
CA THR A 146 -16.28 5.89 -0.01
C THR A 146 -15.37 5.39 1.10
N TYR A 147 -15.32 4.08 1.28
CA TYR A 147 -14.68 3.45 2.43
C TYR A 147 -14.20 2.04 2.11
N SER A 148 -13.34 1.53 2.96
CA SER A 148 -12.86 0.16 2.87
C SER A 148 -12.60 -0.46 4.23
N PHE A 149 -12.52 -1.79 4.24
CA PHE A 149 -12.16 -2.55 5.40
C PHE A 149 -11.71 -3.96 5.01
N ASP A 150 -11.09 -4.64 5.96
CA ASP A 150 -10.70 -6.02 5.83
C ASP A 150 -11.61 -6.93 6.64
N TYR A 151 -11.94 -8.08 6.08
CA TYR A 151 -12.54 -9.18 6.80
C TYR A 151 -11.89 -10.50 6.38
N ASP A 152 -11.36 -11.24 7.35
CA ASP A 152 -10.61 -12.48 7.12
C ASP A 152 -9.49 -12.28 6.07
N ASN A 153 -9.39 -13.12 5.04
CA ASN A 153 -8.41 -13.00 3.95
C ASN A 153 -8.81 -12.03 2.84
N SER A 154 -9.88 -11.26 3.03
CA SER A 154 -10.48 -10.43 1.99
C SER A 154 -10.51 -8.96 2.36
N HIS A 155 -10.49 -8.12 1.33
CA HIS A 155 -10.64 -6.68 1.40
C HIS A 155 -11.96 -6.26 0.73
N PHE A 156 -12.66 -5.30 1.33
CA PHE A 156 -13.94 -4.80 0.85
C PHE A 156 -13.82 -3.30 0.59
N LEU A 157 -14.17 -2.87 -0.61
CA LEU A 157 -14.07 -1.48 -1.05
C LEU A 157 -15.43 -0.99 -1.55
N GLY A 158 -16.09 -0.16 -0.75
CA GLY A 158 -17.34 0.50 -1.08
C GLY A 158 -17.07 1.87 -1.70
N VAL A 159 -17.56 2.11 -2.91
CA VAL A 159 -17.31 3.36 -3.66
C VAL A 159 -18.60 4.15 -3.81
N ASP A 160 -18.52 5.47 -3.61
CA ASP A 160 -19.63 6.40 -3.77
C ASP A 160 -19.88 6.71 -5.26
N SER A 161 -20.23 5.68 -6.03
CA SER A 161 -20.59 5.76 -7.44
C SER A 161 -22.02 5.32 -7.61
N TRP A 162 -22.89 6.32 -7.68
CA TRP A 162 -24.34 6.18 -7.59
C TRP A 162 -25.02 5.81 -8.91
N GLY A 163 -24.28 5.46 -9.97
CA GLY A 163 -24.86 5.09 -11.27
C GLY A 163 -25.37 6.27 -12.11
N GLY A 164 -25.90 5.97 -13.30
CA GLY A 164 -26.21 6.95 -14.34
C GLY A 164 -25.05 7.24 -15.31
N GLY A 165 -25.32 8.08 -16.31
CA GLY A 165 -24.39 8.38 -17.41
C GLY A 165 -23.22 9.32 -17.05
N ASP A 166 -23.09 9.78 -15.81
CA ASP A 166 -22.05 10.72 -15.40
C ASP A 166 -20.72 10.02 -15.11
N VAL A 167 -19.77 10.14 -16.04
CA VAL A 167 -18.40 9.60 -15.94
C VAL A 167 -17.53 10.33 -14.91
N THR A 168 -17.98 11.45 -14.33
CA THR A 168 -17.14 12.28 -13.44
C THR A 168 -17.26 11.93 -11.97
N VAL A 169 -18.22 11.08 -11.60
CA VAL A 169 -18.50 10.71 -10.21
C VAL A 169 -17.28 10.07 -9.54
N ILE A 170 -16.60 9.15 -10.22
CA ILE A 170 -15.30 8.63 -9.78
C ILE A 170 -14.20 9.46 -10.43
N ASN A 171 -13.87 10.57 -9.79
CA ASN A 171 -12.82 11.48 -10.24
C ASN A 171 -11.39 10.93 -9.99
N THR A 172 -10.38 11.66 -10.46
CA THR A 172 -8.96 11.27 -10.32
C THR A 172 -8.53 11.05 -8.87
N GLU A 173 -9.00 11.91 -7.95
CA GLU A 173 -8.66 11.81 -6.52
C GLU A 173 -9.20 10.51 -5.91
N MET A 174 -10.46 10.18 -6.22
CA MET A 174 -11.09 8.94 -5.77
C MET A 174 -10.39 7.72 -6.35
N SER A 175 -10.05 7.72 -7.65
CA SER A 175 -9.30 6.60 -8.23
C SER A 175 -7.90 6.44 -7.63
N ASN A 176 -7.20 7.54 -7.33
CA ASN A 176 -5.89 7.49 -6.67
C ASN A 176 -5.98 6.94 -5.25
N TRP A 177 -7.03 7.34 -4.53
CA TRP A 177 -7.32 6.79 -3.20
C TRP A 177 -7.62 5.29 -3.28
N MET A 178 -8.48 4.84 -4.20
CA MET A 178 -8.77 3.42 -4.42
C MET A 178 -7.50 2.63 -4.75
N ASN A 179 -6.63 3.16 -5.63
CA ASN A 179 -5.36 2.53 -5.98
C ASN A 179 -4.46 2.35 -4.75
N THR A 180 -4.35 3.40 -3.94
CA THR A 180 -3.57 3.38 -2.69
C THR A 180 -4.14 2.38 -1.70
N ASP A 181 -5.47 2.35 -1.55
CA ASP A 181 -6.15 1.50 -0.60
C ASP A 181 -6.04 0.01 -0.97
N LEU A 182 -6.23 -0.33 -2.24
CA LEU A 182 -6.03 -1.69 -2.75
C LEU A 182 -4.57 -2.11 -2.68
N THR A 183 -3.62 -1.22 -2.98
CA THR A 183 -2.19 -1.47 -2.73
C THR A 183 -1.94 -1.81 -1.26
N ASN A 184 -2.54 -1.05 -0.34
CA ASN A 184 -2.42 -1.33 1.09
C ASN A 184 -3.04 -2.67 1.47
N ALA A 185 -4.16 -3.06 0.88
CA ALA A 185 -4.77 -4.38 1.09
C ALA A 185 -3.86 -5.52 0.60
N GLN A 186 -3.23 -5.37 -0.56
CA GLN A 186 -2.22 -6.31 -1.07
C GLN A 186 -1.05 -6.42 -0.10
N ASN A 187 -0.56 -5.29 0.41
CA ASN A 187 0.53 -5.25 1.38
C ASN A 187 0.17 -5.91 2.72
N ARG A 188 -1.13 -5.95 3.07
CA ARG A 188 -1.65 -6.70 4.23
C ARG A 188 -1.88 -8.19 3.94
N GLY A 189 -1.51 -8.68 2.75
CA GLY A 189 -1.61 -10.08 2.36
C GLY A 189 -3.04 -10.55 2.09
N LYS A 190 -3.95 -9.64 1.70
CA LYS A 190 -5.31 -10.04 1.32
C LYS A 190 -5.27 -10.82 0.02
N ALA A 191 -5.95 -11.96 0.01
CA ALA A 191 -6.03 -12.84 -1.16
C ALA A 191 -7.05 -12.32 -2.18
N HIS A 192 -8.08 -11.64 -1.68
CA HIS A 192 -9.21 -11.15 -2.46
C HIS A 192 -9.51 -9.70 -2.12
N ALA A 193 -9.94 -8.94 -3.11
CA ALA A 193 -10.67 -7.70 -2.96
C ALA A 193 -12.03 -7.82 -3.67
N PHE A 194 -13.07 -7.46 -2.93
CA PHE A 194 -14.44 -7.38 -3.43
C PHE A 194 -14.87 -5.92 -3.43
N LEU A 195 -15.13 -5.40 -4.62
CA LEU A 195 -15.50 -4.01 -4.79
C LEU A 195 -17.00 -3.90 -4.99
N PHE A 196 -17.62 -2.86 -4.46
CA PHE A 196 -19.05 -2.68 -4.61
C PHE A 196 -19.45 -1.21 -4.67
N TRP A 197 -20.37 -0.92 -5.59
CA TRP A 197 -21.00 0.39 -5.79
C TRP A 197 -22.19 0.23 -6.73
N HIS A 198 -23.01 1.27 -6.86
CA HIS A 198 -24.35 1.12 -7.43
C HIS A 198 -24.37 0.79 -8.93
N GLY A 199 -23.91 1.70 -9.80
CA GLY A 199 -23.94 1.50 -11.26
C GLY A 199 -22.80 0.59 -11.76
N PRO A 200 -23.06 -0.50 -12.51
CA PRO A 200 -22.02 -1.46 -12.87
C PRO A 200 -20.87 -0.93 -13.75
N LEU A 201 -19.73 -1.64 -13.74
CA LEU A 201 -18.59 -1.39 -14.65
C LEU A 201 -19.00 -1.45 -16.11
N TYR A 202 -19.81 -2.46 -16.40
CA TYR A 202 -20.32 -2.77 -17.72
C TYR A 202 -21.82 -2.97 -17.57
N TYR A 203 -22.62 -2.02 -18.05
CA TYR A 203 -24.07 -2.13 -18.01
C TYR A 203 -24.56 -3.38 -18.75
N VAL A 204 -25.62 -4.02 -18.28
CA VAL A 204 -26.08 -5.36 -18.68
C VAL A 204 -27.52 -5.44 -19.17
N ASP A 205 -28.35 -4.43 -18.92
CA ASP A 205 -29.76 -4.37 -19.28
C ASP A 205 -30.09 -3.20 -20.21
N GLY A 206 -29.19 -2.20 -20.29
CA GLY A 206 -29.30 -1.04 -21.16
C GLY A 206 -29.48 0.28 -20.42
N HIS A 207 -29.62 0.28 -19.10
CA HIS A 207 -29.53 1.50 -18.29
C HIS A 207 -28.05 1.88 -18.16
N SER A 208 -27.67 2.88 -18.95
CA SER A 208 -26.28 3.33 -19.02
C SER A 208 -25.75 3.70 -17.63
N SER A 209 -24.76 2.95 -17.18
CA SER A 209 -23.87 3.31 -16.10
C SER A 209 -22.50 3.63 -16.70
N SER A 210 -21.93 4.73 -16.24
CA SER A 210 -20.63 5.21 -16.69
C SER A 210 -19.58 4.81 -15.68
N THR A 211 -18.71 3.87 -16.01
CA THR A 211 -17.49 3.65 -15.22
C THR A 211 -16.30 4.28 -15.92
N PRO A 212 -15.62 5.25 -15.29
CA PRO A 212 -14.57 5.98 -15.96
C PRO A 212 -13.30 5.12 -16.11
N ALA A 213 -12.51 5.41 -17.15
CA ALA A 213 -11.35 4.61 -17.55
C ALA A 213 -10.30 4.47 -16.42
N ASN A 214 -10.20 5.47 -15.54
CA ASN A 214 -9.36 5.43 -14.34
C ASN A 214 -9.71 4.24 -13.42
N VAL A 215 -10.98 3.90 -13.25
CA VAL A 215 -11.41 2.76 -12.42
C VAL A 215 -11.07 1.44 -13.07
N VAL A 216 -11.19 1.35 -14.40
CA VAL A 216 -10.73 0.19 -15.15
C VAL A 216 -9.23 -0.03 -14.96
N SER A 217 -8.44 1.05 -14.98
CA SER A 217 -7.00 1.00 -14.69
C SER A 217 -6.71 0.60 -13.24
N VAL A 218 -7.41 1.19 -12.25
CA VAL A 218 -7.28 0.81 -10.84
C VAL A 218 -7.57 -0.67 -10.68
N ILE A 219 -8.69 -1.13 -11.23
CA ILE A 219 -9.04 -2.53 -11.26
C ILE A 219 -7.87 -3.27 -11.84
N ALA A 220 -7.51 -3.11 -13.11
CA ALA A 220 -6.43 -3.83 -13.80
C ALA A 220 -5.10 -3.89 -13.02
N ASN A 221 -4.72 -2.86 -12.28
CA ASN A 221 -3.46 -2.81 -11.52
C ASN A 221 -3.43 -3.66 -10.25
N HIS A 222 -4.56 -4.18 -9.76
CA HIS A 222 -4.63 -4.88 -8.46
C HIS A 222 -5.08 -6.35 -8.56
N PRO A 223 -4.15 -7.32 -8.71
CA PRO A 223 -4.47 -8.74 -8.90
C PRO A 223 -5.38 -9.36 -7.83
N ILE A 224 -5.47 -8.77 -6.64
CA ILE A 224 -6.37 -9.26 -5.60
C ILE A 224 -7.84 -9.01 -5.92
N VAL A 225 -8.19 -8.08 -6.82
CA VAL A 225 -9.58 -7.78 -7.18
C VAL A 225 -10.22 -8.99 -7.86
N ALA A 226 -11.09 -9.67 -7.13
CA ALA A 226 -11.70 -10.94 -7.51
C ALA A 226 -13.03 -10.73 -8.25
N ALA A 227 -13.88 -9.88 -7.68
CA ALA A 227 -15.19 -9.62 -8.22
C ALA A 227 -15.72 -8.24 -7.81
N THR A 228 -16.66 -7.74 -8.61
CA THR A 228 -17.41 -6.52 -8.32
C THR A 228 -18.90 -6.78 -8.19
N PHE A 229 -19.58 -6.02 -7.32
CA PHE A 229 -20.99 -6.18 -7.00
C PHE A 229 -21.75 -4.88 -7.14
N HIS A 230 -22.87 -4.93 -7.86
CA HIS A 230 -23.62 -3.75 -8.29
C HIS A 230 -25.13 -3.93 -8.17
N GLY A 231 -25.83 -2.78 -8.26
CA GLY A 231 -27.27 -2.64 -8.36
C GLY A 231 -27.64 -1.89 -9.64
N HIS A 232 -28.54 -0.90 -9.54
CA HIS A 232 -28.96 0.05 -10.58
C HIS A 232 -29.81 -0.58 -11.70
N GLU A 233 -29.28 -1.65 -12.29
CA GLU A 233 -29.93 -2.47 -13.29
C GLU A 233 -30.70 -3.56 -12.55
N HIS A 234 -32.03 -3.47 -12.54
CA HIS A 234 -32.89 -4.34 -11.76
C HIS A 234 -33.04 -5.76 -12.33
N VAL A 235 -31.91 -6.43 -12.44
CA VAL A 235 -31.73 -7.79 -12.91
C VAL A 235 -30.72 -8.51 -12.00
N ASP A 236 -30.73 -9.83 -12.06
CA ASP A 236 -29.70 -10.68 -11.46
C ASP A 236 -28.83 -11.22 -12.59
N ALA A 237 -27.62 -10.69 -12.73
CA ALA A 237 -26.73 -10.97 -13.86
C ALA A 237 -25.29 -11.26 -13.44
N TYR A 238 -24.63 -12.08 -14.24
CA TYR A 238 -23.20 -12.35 -14.18
C TYR A 238 -22.56 -12.06 -15.55
N THR A 239 -21.44 -11.34 -15.50
CA THR A 239 -20.63 -11.03 -16.68
C THR A 239 -19.16 -11.22 -16.35
N TYR A 240 -18.48 -12.05 -17.12
CA TYR A 240 -17.02 -12.16 -17.16
C TYR A 240 -16.47 -10.98 -17.96
N LEU A 241 -15.80 -10.04 -17.30
CA LEU A 241 -15.29 -8.85 -17.97
C LEU A 241 -13.84 -9.08 -18.37
N ASP A 242 -13.58 -9.04 -19.68
CA ASP A 242 -12.25 -9.08 -20.28
C ASP A 242 -12.08 -7.93 -21.29
N GLY A 243 -10.94 -7.91 -21.99
CA GLY A 243 -10.62 -6.91 -23.01
C GLY A 243 -11.64 -6.79 -24.16
N SER A 244 -12.49 -7.79 -24.40
CA SER A 244 -13.51 -7.75 -25.45
C SER A 244 -14.75 -6.94 -25.03
N ARG A 245 -15.06 -6.91 -23.73
CA ARG A 245 -16.20 -6.16 -23.16
C ARG A 245 -15.76 -4.81 -22.62
N VAL A 246 -14.59 -4.74 -22.01
CA VAL A 246 -13.98 -3.53 -21.45
C VAL A 246 -12.52 -3.51 -21.86
N SER A 247 -12.16 -2.67 -22.84
CA SER A 247 -10.84 -2.68 -23.47
C SER A 247 -9.65 -2.57 -22.49
N GLY A 248 -9.82 -1.83 -21.39
CA GLY A 248 -8.80 -1.69 -20.34
C GLY A 248 -8.60 -2.91 -19.43
N LEU A 249 -9.34 -4.00 -19.61
CA LEU A 249 -9.19 -5.26 -18.86
C LEU A 249 -8.49 -6.36 -19.68
N ALA A 250 -7.89 -6.02 -20.82
CA ALA A 250 -7.08 -6.95 -21.60
C ALA A 250 -5.92 -7.51 -20.74
N GLY A 251 -5.84 -8.83 -20.60
CA GLY A 251 -4.83 -9.50 -19.78
C GLY A 251 -5.18 -9.61 -18.29
N ARG A 252 -6.28 -9.00 -17.82
CA ARG A 252 -6.70 -9.16 -16.43
C ARG A 252 -8.23 -9.16 -16.22
N PRO A 253 -8.89 -10.26 -16.60
CA PRO A 253 -10.32 -10.37 -16.50
C PRO A 253 -10.80 -10.40 -15.05
N ILE A 254 -12.04 -9.97 -14.82
CA ILE A 254 -12.71 -10.00 -13.52
C ILE A 254 -14.13 -10.53 -13.63
N HIS A 255 -14.73 -10.88 -12.49
CA HIS A 255 -16.12 -11.30 -12.39
C HIS A 255 -17.01 -10.11 -11.95
N GLN A 256 -17.95 -9.68 -12.79
CA GLN A 256 -18.96 -8.70 -12.40
C GLN A 256 -20.27 -9.41 -12.07
N PHE A 257 -20.89 -8.99 -10.95
CA PHE A 257 -22.22 -9.41 -10.55
C PHE A 257 -23.11 -8.19 -10.37
N VAL A 258 -24.26 -8.20 -11.04
CA VAL A 258 -25.37 -7.26 -10.80
C VAL A 258 -26.45 -8.04 -10.08
N ILE A 259 -26.79 -7.64 -8.85
CA ILE A 259 -27.83 -8.30 -8.03
C ILE A 259 -28.77 -7.19 -7.57
N GLY A 260 -29.40 -6.56 -8.57
CA GLY A 260 -29.99 -5.23 -8.47
C GLY A 260 -31.49 -5.22 -8.21
N ASN A 261 -32.05 -6.28 -7.64
CA ASN A 261 -33.50 -6.35 -7.43
C ASN A 261 -33.90 -6.92 -6.07
N ALA A 262 -33.61 -6.18 -5.01
CA ALA A 262 -34.10 -6.47 -3.67
C ALA A 262 -35.55 -5.99 -3.43
N GLY A 263 -36.19 -5.39 -4.44
CA GLY A 263 -37.58 -4.92 -4.34
C GLY A 263 -37.98 -3.83 -5.33
N ALA A 264 -37.05 -3.26 -6.09
CA ALA A 264 -37.33 -2.16 -7.01
C ALA A 264 -38.11 -2.54 -8.28
N GLY A 265 -38.23 -3.84 -8.58
CA GLY A 265 -39.02 -4.37 -9.70
C GLY A 265 -38.20 -4.58 -10.96
N ASN A 266 -38.60 -5.53 -11.80
CA ASN A 266 -37.73 -6.09 -12.85
C ASN A 266 -37.46 -5.14 -14.03
N TYR A 267 -36.20 -5.06 -14.44
CA TYR A 267 -35.79 -4.62 -15.78
C TYR A 267 -35.64 -5.81 -16.73
N GLN A 268 -35.11 -5.57 -17.94
CA GLN A 268 -35.04 -6.58 -19.02
C GLN A 268 -33.59 -6.96 -19.30
N CYS A 269 -33.25 -8.24 -19.19
CA CYS A 269 -31.93 -8.73 -19.53
C CYS A 269 -31.56 -8.43 -20.99
N ASN A 270 -30.38 -7.85 -21.22
CA ASN A 270 -29.79 -7.78 -22.55
C ASN A 270 -28.81 -8.93 -22.74
N ALA A 271 -29.28 -10.02 -23.35
CA ALA A 271 -28.50 -11.26 -23.55
C ALA A 271 -27.17 -11.04 -24.30
N SER A 272 -27.00 -9.95 -25.05
CA SER A 272 -25.74 -9.65 -25.74
C SER A 272 -24.63 -9.13 -24.82
N ARG A 273 -24.96 -8.80 -23.56
CA ARG A 273 -24.10 -8.11 -22.60
C ARG A 273 -23.80 -8.92 -21.34
N VAL A 274 -24.30 -10.15 -21.27
CA VAL A 274 -24.23 -11.00 -20.08
C VAL A 274 -23.82 -12.41 -20.43
N ASP A 275 -23.23 -13.12 -19.47
CA ASP A 275 -23.07 -14.58 -19.56
C ASP A 275 -24.25 -15.31 -18.90
N TYR A 276 -24.88 -14.67 -17.91
CA TYR A 276 -26.12 -15.11 -17.30
C TYR A 276 -26.93 -13.87 -16.87
N CYS A 277 -28.24 -13.93 -17.06
CA CYS A 277 -29.15 -12.91 -16.53
C CYS A 277 -30.55 -13.49 -16.36
N GLU A 278 -31.20 -13.17 -15.25
CA GLU A 278 -32.60 -13.46 -15.01
C GLU A 278 -33.31 -12.26 -14.35
N THR A 279 -34.63 -12.23 -14.48
CA THR A 279 -35.50 -11.14 -14.00
C THR A 279 -36.39 -11.64 -12.86
N TYR A 280 -35.84 -11.66 -11.67
CA TYR A 280 -36.57 -11.95 -10.42
C TYR A 280 -36.03 -11.06 -9.31
N SER A 281 -36.74 -10.99 -8.19
CA SER A 281 -36.19 -10.36 -6.98
C SER A 281 -35.39 -11.38 -6.18
N GLY A 282 -34.17 -11.02 -5.77
CA GLY A 282 -33.20 -12.00 -5.30
C GLY A 282 -32.05 -11.43 -4.48
N PHE A 283 -31.15 -12.34 -4.10
CA PHE A 283 -29.89 -12.03 -3.43
C PHE A 283 -28.79 -13.00 -3.86
N GLY A 284 -27.54 -12.56 -3.78
CA GLY A 284 -26.36 -13.41 -3.93
C GLY A 284 -25.78 -13.79 -2.58
N ALA A 285 -25.46 -15.07 -2.40
CA ALA A 285 -24.61 -15.56 -1.32
C ALA A 285 -23.25 -15.94 -1.89
N ILE A 286 -22.19 -15.34 -1.36
CA ILE A 286 -20.82 -15.49 -1.82
C ILE A 286 -20.04 -16.26 -0.76
N ASP A 287 -19.75 -17.52 -1.07
CA ASP A 287 -18.91 -18.39 -0.27
C ASP A 287 -17.45 -18.16 -0.67
N VAL A 288 -16.65 -17.66 0.27
CA VAL A 288 -15.21 -17.45 0.11
C VAL A 288 -14.51 -18.50 0.94
N ASN A 289 -13.90 -19.49 0.29
CA ASN A 289 -13.20 -20.59 0.93
C ASN A 289 -11.77 -20.72 0.38
N GLY A 290 -10.84 -20.09 1.08
CA GLY A 290 -9.46 -19.96 0.61
C GLY A 290 -9.44 -19.26 -0.74
N PRO A 291 -8.86 -19.86 -1.79
CA PRO A 291 -8.86 -19.28 -3.14
C PRO A 291 -10.18 -19.53 -3.91
N ASN A 292 -11.05 -20.42 -3.44
CA ASN A 292 -12.27 -20.76 -4.15
C ASN A 292 -13.38 -19.80 -3.74
N ILE A 293 -14.01 -19.18 -4.74
CA ILE A 293 -15.15 -18.30 -4.55
C ILE A 293 -16.33 -18.89 -5.30
N THR A 294 -17.45 -19.04 -4.60
CA THR A 294 -18.71 -19.50 -5.19
C THR A 294 -19.82 -18.47 -4.91
N VAL A 295 -20.32 -17.86 -5.98
CA VAL A 295 -21.48 -16.96 -5.93
C VAL A 295 -22.73 -17.76 -6.28
N LYS A 296 -23.71 -17.78 -5.38
CA LYS A 296 -25.02 -18.43 -5.53
C LYS A 296 -26.10 -17.38 -5.55
N MET A 297 -26.83 -17.25 -6.66
CA MET A 297 -27.96 -16.32 -6.77
C MET A 297 -29.26 -17.07 -6.48
N HIS A 298 -30.06 -16.50 -5.58
CA HIS A 298 -31.33 -17.04 -5.14
C HIS A 298 -32.46 -16.06 -5.43
N ASP A 299 -33.64 -16.59 -5.77
CA ASP A 299 -34.86 -15.78 -5.75
C ASP A 299 -35.36 -15.53 -4.31
N VAL A 300 -36.40 -14.70 -4.18
CA VAL A 300 -37.04 -14.36 -2.91
C VAL A 300 -37.63 -15.56 -2.16
N GLN A 301 -37.98 -16.64 -2.87
CA GLN A 301 -38.40 -17.90 -2.25
C GLN A 301 -37.22 -18.75 -1.75
N GLY A 302 -35.98 -18.39 -2.13
CA GLY A 302 -34.75 -19.08 -1.78
C GLY A 302 -34.34 -20.15 -2.78
N ALA A 303 -35.04 -20.27 -3.91
CA ALA A 303 -34.64 -21.20 -4.96
C ALA A 303 -33.32 -20.74 -5.57
N LEU A 304 -32.35 -21.64 -5.63
CA LEU A 304 -31.08 -21.39 -6.32
C LEU A 304 -31.32 -21.28 -7.82
N LYS A 305 -30.92 -20.17 -8.42
CA LYS A 305 -31.09 -19.88 -9.86
C LYS A 305 -29.79 -20.03 -10.61
N TYR A 306 -28.70 -19.53 -10.04
CA TYR A 306 -27.40 -19.55 -10.67
C TYR A 306 -26.29 -19.80 -9.68
N THR A 307 -25.23 -20.45 -10.14
CA THR A 307 -24.00 -20.64 -9.39
C THR A 307 -22.82 -20.38 -10.29
N LYS A 308 -21.96 -19.45 -9.86
CA LYS A 308 -20.64 -19.25 -10.47
C LYS A 308 -19.57 -19.58 -9.45
N SER A 309 -18.79 -20.63 -9.74
CA SER A 309 -17.56 -20.91 -9.01
C SER A 309 -16.36 -20.48 -9.84
N PHE A 310 -15.37 -19.91 -9.17
CA PHE A 310 -14.09 -19.56 -9.76
C PHE A 310 -13.02 -19.61 -8.67
N THR A 311 -11.78 -19.77 -9.09
CA THR A 311 -10.63 -19.70 -8.20
C THR A 311 -9.98 -18.35 -8.41
N HIS A 312 -9.76 -17.63 -7.33
CA HIS A 312 -9.04 -16.38 -7.29
C HIS A 312 -8.01 -16.44 -6.17
N GLY A 313 -6.93 -15.69 -6.28
CA GLY A 313 -5.79 -15.83 -5.38
C GLY A 313 -4.76 -16.81 -5.91
N THR A 314 -3.50 -16.55 -5.57
CA THR A 314 -2.34 -17.27 -6.10
C THR A 314 -2.28 -18.69 -5.54
N ASN A 315 -2.13 -19.69 -6.42
CA ASN A 315 -1.81 -21.06 -6.02
C ASN A 315 -0.48 -21.07 -5.24
N VAL A 316 -0.53 -21.30 -3.93
CA VAL A 316 0.61 -21.82 -3.16
C VAL A 316 0.40 -23.33 -3.03
N PRO A 317 1.15 -24.20 -3.73
CA PRO A 317 1.05 -25.64 -3.56
C PRO A 317 1.45 -26.06 -2.15
N THR A 318 0.65 -26.96 -1.58
CA THR A 318 0.86 -27.58 -0.27
C THR A 318 2.14 -28.43 -0.29
N SER A 319 3.22 -27.93 0.33
CA SER A 319 4.30 -28.78 0.83
C SER A 319 4.16 -28.93 2.35
N THR A 320 4.35 -30.17 2.81
CA THR A 320 4.41 -30.62 4.22
C THR A 320 5.27 -29.65 5.06
N PRO A 321 4.87 -29.31 6.31
CA PRO A 321 5.10 -28.01 6.91
C PRO A 321 6.59 -27.72 7.07
N THR A 322 7.10 -26.94 6.13
CA THR A 322 8.31 -26.16 6.35
C THR A 322 7.84 -24.71 6.44
N ARG A 323 7.42 -24.32 7.65
CA ARG A 323 7.15 -22.95 8.13
C ARG A 323 7.41 -21.86 7.07
N THR A 324 6.38 -21.49 6.30
CA THR A 324 6.49 -20.32 5.41
C THR A 324 5.95 -19.09 6.16
N PRO A 325 6.72 -17.99 6.24
CA PRO A 325 6.46 -16.91 7.19
C PRO A 325 5.46 -15.89 6.61
N THR A 326 4.60 -15.41 7.51
CA THR A 326 4.09 -14.03 7.61
C THR A 326 5.03 -13.00 6.96
N PRO A 327 4.57 -11.83 6.45
CA PRO A 327 5.29 -10.61 6.78
C PRO A 327 5.15 -10.38 8.30
N GLY A 328 5.89 -11.18 9.09
CA GLY A 328 6.76 -10.51 10.03
C GLY A 328 7.68 -9.66 9.16
N PRO A 329 8.09 -8.50 9.65
CA PRO A 329 8.71 -7.41 8.88
C PRO A 329 9.42 -7.89 7.62
N SER A 330 9.10 -7.27 6.48
CA SER A 330 9.89 -7.19 5.24
C SER A 330 11.08 -8.15 5.17
N PRO A 331 11.12 -9.07 4.18
CA PRO A 331 11.85 -10.34 4.22
C PRO A 331 13.05 -10.27 5.13
N THR A 332 12.82 -10.79 6.31
CA THR A 332 13.82 -10.77 7.32
C THR A 332 14.97 -11.69 6.94
N PRO A 333 16.23 -11.23 6.88
CA PRO A 333 17.37 -12.13 6.88
C PRO A 333 17.24 -12.94 8.18
N PRO A 334 17.42 -14.26 8.16
CA PRO A 334 16.86 -15.19 9.15
C PRO A 334 17.01 -14.78 10.64
N SER A 335 16.11 -13.90 11.15
CA SER A 335 15.90 -13.43 12.55
C SER A 335 15.16 -12.06 12.54
N GLY A 336 13.86 -11.94 12.88
CA GLY A 336 12.98 -10.73 12.74
C GLY A 336 13.61 -9.32 12.51
N GLN A 337 14.13 -9.01 11.32
CA GLN A 337 14.98 -7.85 10.99
C GLN A 337 14.70 -7.42 9.55
N ALA A 338 14.77 -6.15 9.15
CA ALA A 338 14.57 -5.79 7.74
C ALA A 338 15.70 -6.29 6.80
N TYR A 339 15.41 -6.49 5.51
CA TYR A 339 16.41 -6.87 4.50
C TYR A 339 17.50 -5.79 4.38
N ARG A 340 18.75 -6.23 4.42
CA ARG A 340 19.95 -5.40 4.37
C ARG A 340 20.72 -5.74 3.09
N ALA A 341 20.98 -4.74 2.25
CA ALA A 341 21.78 -4.92 1.05
C ALA A 341 23.26 -5.10 1.41
N PHE A 342 23.99 -5.84 0.57
CA PHE A 342 25.44 -6.05 0.65
C PHE A 342 25.93 -6.96 1.76
N THR A 343 27.17 -7.40 1.64
CA THR A 343 27.84 -8.23 2.64
C THR A 343 27.96 -7.50 3.99
N ASP A 344 28.03 -8.25 5.10
CA ASP A 344 28.08 -7.65 6.43
C ASP A 344 29.33 -6.79 6.68
N ASP A 345 30.43 -7.10 5.99
CA ASP A 345 31.70 -6.36 5.98
C ASP A 345 31.74 -5.23 4.93
N SER A 346 30.63 -4.98 4.22
CA SER A 346 30.51 -3.84 3.32
C SER A 346 30.77 -2.54 4.07
N TYR A 347 31.36 -1.55 3.39
CA TYR A 347 31.45 -0.18 3.90
C TYR A 347 30.10 0.30 4.44
N TRP A 348 29.01 0.08 3.69
CA TRP A 348 27.65 0.50 4.06
C TRP A 348 27.13 -0.18 5.32
N ASN A 349 27.63 -1.37 5.62
CA ASN A 349 27.18 -2.24 6.70
C ASN A 349 28.13 -2.27 7.91
N THR A 350 29.24 -1.56 7.85
CA THR A 350 30.21 -1.55 8.95
C THR A 350 29.96 -0.30 9.82
N PRO A 351 29.56 -0.47 11.10
CA PRO A 351 29.41 0.65 12.02
C PRO A 351 30.77 1.29 12.30
N PHE A 352 30.79 2.60 12.54
CA PHE A 352 32.02 3.29 12.90
C PHE A 352 32.44 2.93 14.33
N PRO A 353 33.73 2.62 14.58
CA PRO A 353 34.21 2.49 15.94
C PRO A 353 34.04 3.81 16.69
N VAL A 354 33.88 3.73 18.01
CA VAL A 354 33.68 4.92 18.88
C VAL A 354 34.81 5.95 18.68
N ASN A 355 36.04 5.49 18.50
CA ASN A 355 37.23 6.29 18.27
C ASN A 355 37.59 6.49 16.78
N ALA A 356 36.62 6.36 15.87
CA ALA A 356 36.82 6.71 14.46
C ALA A 356 37.44 8.12 14.35
N PRO A 357 38.44 8.33 13.47
CA PRO A 357 39.13 9.60 13.37
C PRO A 357 38.17 10.70 12.94
N ILE A 358 38.21 11.82 13.65
CA ILE A 358 37.39 13.01 13.37
C ILE A 358 38.09 13.86 12.33
N ASP A 359 37.33 14.41 11.39
CA ASP A 359 37.88 15.28 10.36
C ASP A 359 38.54 16.50 10.99
N SER A 360 39.73 16.86 10.49
CA SER A 360 40.46 18.05 10.93
C SER A 360 39.65 19.35 10.81
N ARG A 361 38.68 19.38 9.88
CA ARG A 361 37.78 20.52 9.63
C ARG A 361 36.41 20.37 10.28
N ASN A 362 36.23 19.39 11.16
CA ASN A 362 34.95 19.13 11.83
C ASN A 362 34.32 20.41 12.44
N ALA A 363 35.11 21.26 13.10
CA ALA A 363 34.61 22.50 13.68
C ALA A 363 34.03 23.47 12.62
N GLU A 364 34.66 23.55 11.45
CA GLU A 364 34.18 24.37 10.33
C GLU A 364 32.90 23.79 9.72
N TYR A 365 32.85 22.46 9.53
CA TYR A 365 31.68 21.79 8.96
C TYR A 365 30.45 21.84 9.89
N ILE A 366 30.67 21.76 11.21
CA ILE A 366 29.59 21.97 12.19
C ILE A 366 29.12 23.43 12.18
N ALA A 367 30.03 24.40 12.07
CA ALA A 367 29.63 25.80 11.94
C ALA A 367 28.82 26.06 10.64
N ASP A 368 29.17 25.42 9.53
CA ASP A 368 28.41 25.47 8.28
C ASP A 368 26.99 24.91 8.44
N SER A 369 26.84 23.78 9.14
CA SER A 369 25.52 23.18 9.45
C SER A 369 24.61 24.08 10.30
N GLN A 370 25.18 25.05 11.02
CA GLN A 370 24.46 26.00 11.87
C GLN A 370 24.14 27.31 11.15
N ASN A 371 24.56 27.48 9.90
CA ASN A 371 24.36 28.72 9.18
C ASN A 371 22.88 28.89 8.76
N SER A 372 22.16 29.70 9.51
CA SER A 372 20.72 29.92 9.33
C SER A 372 20.34 30.62 8.02
N SER A 373 21.29 31.16 7.25
CA SER A 373 20.98 31.71 5.92
C SER A 373 20.66 30.63 4.88
N HIS A 374 21.06 29.39 5.14
CA HIS A 374 20.92 28.27 4.21
C HIS A 374 20.35 27.00 4.84
N THR A 375 20.38 26.89 6.17
CA THR A 375 20.05 25.65 6.88
C THR A 375 19.19 25.89 8.11
N GLN A 376 18.60 24.82 8.61
CA GLN A 376 17.95 24.74 9.91
C GLN A 376 18.88 24.11 10.96
N ASN A 377 18.60 24.33 12.24
CA ASN A 377 19.46 23.87 13.35
C ASN A 377 19.38 22.36 13.67
N PHE A 378 18.90 21.55 12.73
CA PHE A 378 18.74 20.10 12.86
C PHE A 378 18.77 19.41 11.49
N LEU A 379 19.05 18.11 11.46
CA LEU A 379 18.92 17.31 10.25
C LEU A 379 17.44 17.04 9.96
N GLY A 380 16.91 17.60 8.87
CA GLY A 380 15.50 17.48 8.49
C GLY A 380 15.18 16.24 7.66
N PHE A 381 13.89 16.07 7.34
CA PHE A 381 13.40 14.96 6.53
C PHE A 381 12.62 15.44 5.32
N THR A 382 13.06 15.11 4.12
CA THR A 382 12.22 15.19 2.93
C THR A 382 11.21 14.04 2.93
N ALA A 383 10.01 14.29 2.38
CA ALA A 383 8.86 13.38 2.40
C ALA A 383 8.28 13.07 3.80
N ALA A 384 8.62 13.87 4.81
CA ALA A 384 7.93 13.82 6.10
C ALA A 384 6.46 14.26 5.98
N PRO A 385 5.58 13.82 6.90
CA PRO A 385 4.19 14.26 6.94
C PRO A 385 4.04 15.79 6.93
N GLY A 386 3.13 16.29 6.10
CA GLY A 386 2.90 17.74 5.93
C GLY A 386 3.97 18.48 5.14
N ASN A 387 4.92 17.77 4.50
CA ASN A 387 5.97 18.35 3.66
C ASN A 387 5.93 17.76 2.25
N THR A 388 6.66 18.40 1.32
CA THR A 388 6.73 17.93 -0.06
C THR A 388 7.20 16.48 -0.15
N GLN A 389 6.46 15.68 -0.91
CA GLN A 389 6.79 14.28 -1.23
C GLN A 389 7.64 14.18 -2.51
N ALA A 390 7.81 15.30 -3.23
CA ALA A 390 8.38 15.33 -4.57
C ALA A 390 9.83 14.83 -4.65
N PHE A 391 10.57 14.89 -3.54
CA PHE A 391 11.99 14.53 -3.48
C PHE A 391 12.27 13.34 -2.52
N GLY A 392 11.23 12.58 -2.17
CA GLY A 392 11.36 11.40 -1.30
C GLY A 392 11.86 10.15 -2.03
N LEU A 393 12.27 9.13 -1.28
CA LEU A 393 12.72 7.87 -1.87
C LEU A 393 11.49 7.07 -2.39
N ALA A 394 11.23 7.11 -3.69
CA ALA A 394 10.25 6.25 -4.34
C ALA A 394 10.79 4.81 -4.44
N LEU A 395 10.57 4.00 -3.39
CA LEU A 395 11.13 2.66 -3.26
C LEU A 395 10.09 1.56 -3.52
N TYR A 396 10.46 0.58 -4.33
CA TYR A 396 9.64 -0.60 -4.60
C TYR A 396 10.43 -1.90 -4.45
N TRP A 397 9.70 -2.99 -4.25
CA TRP A 397 10.25 -4.35 -4.18
C TRP A 397 9.73 -5.15 -5.38
N GLY A 398 10.61 -5.40 -6.34
CA GLY A 398 10.37 -6.30 -7.45
C GLY A 398 10.35 -7.76 -7.01
N GLN A 399 9.45 -8.53 -7.60
CA GLN A 399 9.29 -9.96 -7.42
C GLN A 399 9.32 -10.65 -8.78
N ALA A 400 9.68 -11.94 -8.80
CA ALA A 400 9.74 -12.72 -10.04
C ALA A 400 8.39 -12.83 -10.78
N SER A 401 7.27 -12.49 -10.12
CA SER A 401 5.93 -12.43 -10.72
C SER A 401 5.62 -11.09 -11.38
N ASP A 402 6.38 -10.03 -11.10
CA ASP A 402 6.19 -8.74 -11.74
C ASP A 402 6.70 -8.77 -13.19
N PRO A 403 6.32 -7.81 -14.05
CA PRO A 403 6.88 -7.74 -15.38
C PRO A 403 8.40 -7.52 -15.34
N LEU A 404 9.12 -8.34 -16.11
CA LEU A 404 10.56 -8.20 -16.31
C LEU A 404 10.84 -7.17 -17.41
N TYR A 405 11.45 -6.05 -17.03
CA TYR A 405 11.85 -5.00 -17.97
C TYR A 405 13.32 -5.13 -18.32
N THR A 406 13.66 -4.77 -19.56
CA THR A 406 15.04 -4.64 -20.03
C THR A 406 15.36 -3.16 -20.19
N LEU A 407 16.25 -2.65 -19.36
CA LEU A 407 16.56 -1.22 -19.23
C LEU A 407 17.96 -0.90 -19.73
N THR A 408 18.08 0.27 -20.35
CA THR A 408 19.34 0.86 -20.81
C THR A 408 19.28 2.36 -20.63
N ASP A 409 20.39 2.99 -20.21
CA ASP A 409 20.53 4.46 -20.21
C ASP A 409 21.36 4.96 -21.42
N GLY A 410 21.85 4.05 -22.26
CA GLY A 410 22.67 4.35 -23.44
C GLY A 410 24.07 4.87 -23.10
N LYS A 411 24.44 4.93 -21.81
CA LYS A 411 25.74 5.40 -21.32
C LYS A 411 26.49 4.24 -20.68
N HIS A 412 26.06 3.81 -19.51
CA HIS A 412 26.69 2.77 -18.72
C HIS A 412 26.05 1.40 -18.98
N PHE A 413 24.74 1.40 -19.19
CA PHE A 413 23.95 0.23 -19.56
C PHE A 413 23.43 0.43 -20.97
N THR A 414 24.09 -0.24 -21.91
CA THR A 414 23.79 -0.21 -23.35
C THR A 414 23.03 -1.46 -23.77
N SER A 415 22.62 -1.54 -25.04
CA SER A 415 22.03 -2.75 -25.59
C SER A 415 22.94 -3.98 -25.53
N ALA A 416 24.25 -3.81 -25.41
CA ALA A 416 25.21 -4.90 -25.24
C ALA A 416 25.28 -5.42 -23.79
N ASN A 417 24.82 -4.64 -22.81
CA ASN A 417 24.86 -4.95 -21.38
C ASN A 417 23.65 -4.35 -20.63
N PRO A 418 22.41 -4.71 -21.02
CA PRO A 418 21.22 -4.13 -20.41
C PRO A 418 21.02 -4.61 -18.97
N VAL A 419 20.18 -3.92 -18.22
CA VAL A 419 19.71 -4.32 -16.89
C VAL A 419 18.36 -5.01 -17.04
N GLN A 420 18.23 -6.24 -16.55
CA GLN A 420 16.94 -6.94 -16.50
C GLN A 420 16.42 -6.90 -15.08
N VAL A 421 15.27 -6.27 -14.84
CA VAL A 421 14.72 -6.05 -13.50
C VAL A 421 13.20 -6.22 -13.49
N HIS A 422 12.70 -6.87 -12.45
CA HIS A 422 11.26 -6.94 -12.19
C HIS A 422 10.81 -5.64 -11.52
N ILE A 423 9.87 -4.93 -12.15
CA ILE A 423 9.31 -3.69 -11.60
C ILE A 423 7.82 -3.90 -11.38
N PRO A 424 7.30 -3.70 -10.15
CA PRO A 424 5.88 -3.85 -9.85
C PRO A 424 5.01 -2.98 -10.75
N LEU A 425 3.87 -3.52 -11.18
CA LEU A 425 2.85 -2.73 -11.87
C LEU A 425 2.36 -1.59 -10.97
N GLY A 426 2.19 -0.41 -11.56
CA GLY A 426 1.80 0.79 -10.83
C GLY A 426 2.94 1.47 -10.07
N ALA A 427 4.17 0.96 -10.14
CA ALA A 427 5.33 1.69 -9.62
C ALA A 427 5.45 3.06 -10.33
N GLN A 428 5.62 4.11 -9.54
CA GLN A 428 5.74 5.48 -10.02
C GLN A 428 7.02 6.12 -9.50
N PRO A 429 7.71 6.92 -10.32
CA PRO A 429 8.78 7.78 -9.85
C PRO A 429 8.26 8.87 -8.91
N GLN A 430 9.16 9.43 -8.11
CA GLN A 430 8.85 10.63 -7.35
C GLN A 430 8.43 11.77 -8.28
N SER A 431 7.56 12.65 -7.79
CA SER A 431 6.97 13.72 -8.61
C SER A 431 7.88 14.95 -8.80
N GLY A 432 9.06 14.95 -8.19
CA GLY A 432 10.05 16.01 -8.32
C GLY A 432 10.74 15.99 -9.68
N SER A 433 11.51 17.04 -9.96
CA SER A 433 12.23 17.21 -11.23
C SER A 433 13.14 16.05 -11.58
N ASP A 434 13.64 15.33 -10.58
CA ASP A 434 14.63 14.28 -10.76
C ASP A 434 13.97 12.96 -11.19
N GLY A 435 12.66 12.80 -10.99
CA GLY A 435 11.90 11.63 -11.44
C GLY A 435 12.52 10.29 -11.00
N GLU A 436 13.09 10.24 -9.81
CA GLU A 436 13.80 9.06 -9.29
C GLU A 436 12.83 7.94 -8.89
N ILE A 437 13.22 6.70 -9.15
CA ILE A 437 12.58 5.48 -8.65
C ILE A 437 13.63 4.42 -8.37
N ALA A 438 13.59 3.84 -7.17
CA ALA A 438 14.45 2.74 -6.76
C ALA A 438 13.67 1.42 -6.66
N VAL A 439 14.28 0.32 -7.10
CA VAL A 439 13.65 -1.00 -7.08
C VAL A 439 14.64 -2.03 -6.54
N PHE A 440 14.29 -2.66 -5.43
CA PHE A 440 14.95 -3.88 -4.95
C PHE A 440 14.36 -5.08 -5.68
N ASP A 441 15.16 -5.78 -6.48
CA ASP A 441 14.76 -7.04 -7.07
C ASP A 441 15.66 -8.16 -6.55
N LEU A 442 15.16 -8.82 -5.51
CA LEU A 442 15.87 -9.94 -4.87
C LEU A 442 16.00 -11.14 -5.81
N SER A 443 15.08 -11.31 -6.76
CA SER A 443 15.08 -12.44 -7.68
C SER A 443 16.21 -12.35 -8.72
N THR A 444 16.61 -11.12 -9.07
CA THR A 444 17.75 -10.84 -9.95
C THR A 444 18.98 -10.34 -9.18
N ASN A 445 18.96 -10.43 -7.84
CA ASN A 445 20.07 -10.09 -6.94
C ASN A 445 20.58 -8.65 -7.11
N GLN A 446 19.71 -7.67 -7.28
CA GLN A 446 20.13 -6.29 -7.50
C GLN A 446 19.17 -5.28 -6.86
N VAL A 447 19.70 -4.08 -6.63
CA VAL A 447 18.90 -2.88 -6.46
C VAL A 447 19.27 -1.92 -7.58
N ILE A 448 18.26 -1.31 -8.20
CA ILE A 448 18.45 -0.30 -9.24
C ILE A 448 17.85 1.03 -8.83
N GLU A 449 18.24 2.08 -9.53
CA GLU A 449 17.49 3.33 -9.55
C GLU A 449 17.51 3.95 -10.95
N MET A 450 16.38 4.51 -11.37
CA MET A 450 16.28 5.31 -12.59
C MET A 450 16.04 6.77 -12.24
N SER A 451 16.73 7.69 -12.91
CA SER A 451 16.47 9.13 -12.84
C SER A 451 15.88 9.67 -14.15
N GLY A 452 15.02 10.67 -14.04
CA GLY A 452 14.16 11.14 -15.12
C GLY A 452 13.23 10.03 -15.62
N ALA A 453 12.81 9.12 -14.73
CA ALA A 453 12.07 7.93 -15.12
C ALA A 453 10.64 8.29 -15.54
N SER A 454 10.12 7.60 -16.53
CA SER A 454 8.69 7.67 -16.91
C SER A 454 8.23 6.36 -17.52
N PHE A 455 6.92 6.08 -17.43
CA PHE A 455 6.32 4.87 -17.96
C PHE A 455 5.19 5.25 -18.93
N ASP A 456 5.25 4.75 -20.17
CA ASP A 456 4.26 5.07 -21.22
C ASP A 456 3.07 4.10 -21.26
N GLY A 457 2.98 3.19 -20.29
CA GLY A 457 2.00 2.10 -20.25
C GLY A 457 2.56 0.76 -20.73
N THR A 458 3.71 0.76 -21.41
CA THR A 458 4.39 -0.46 -21.90
C THR A 458 5.87 -0.49 -21.51
N ASN A 459 6.60 0.61 -21.70
CA ASN A 459 8.04 0.70 -21.51
C ASN A 459 8.42 1.76 -20.50
N TRP A 460 9.50 1.50 -19.78
CA TRP A 460 10.19 2.48 -18.95
C TRP A 460 11.18 3.28 -19.80
N HIS A 461 11.11 4.60 -19.65
CA HIS A 461 12.04 5.55 -20.24
C HIS A 461 12.90 6.16 -19.14
N ILE A 462 14.20 6.33 -19.42
CA ILE A 462 15.18 6.85 -18.48
C ILE A 462 15.71 8.16 -19.04
N GLY A 463 15.37 9.27 -18.38
CA GLY A 463 15.74 10.61 -18.84
C GLY A 463 17.19 10.99 -18.57
N ALA A 464 17.82 10.42 -17.53
CA ALA A 464 19.16 10.84 -17.10
C ALA A 464 20.14 9.68 -16.86
N THR A 465 19.94 8.87 -15.81
CA THR A 465 20.86 7.79 -15.40
C THR A 465 20.11 6.54 -14.95
N LEU A 466 20.77 5.40 -15.11
CA LEU A 466 20.40 4.13 -14.51
C LEU A 466 21.52 3.69 -13.58
N ASP A 467 21.17 3.39 -12.34
CA ASP A 467 22.05 2.85 -11.31
C ASP A 467 21.74 1.36 -11.12
N ARG A 468 22.76 0.55 -10.84
CA ARG A 468 22.62 -0.86 -10.48
C ARG A 468 23.70 -1.28 -9.49
N TYR A 469 23.28 -1.92 -8.41
CA TYR A 469 24.18 -2.57 -7.46
C TYR A 469 23.73 -4.00 -7.19
N MET A 470 24.67 -4.93 -7.24
CA MET A 470 24.43 -6.33 -6.91
C MET A 470 24.31 -6.49 -5.40
N LEU A 471 23.20 -7.07 -4.94
CA LEU A 471 22.90 -7.14 -3.51
C LEU A 471 23.87 -8.04 -2.73
N SER A 472 24.47 -9.02 -3.40
CA SER A 472 25.50 -9.90 -2.84
C SER A 472 26.93 -9.32 -2.87
N SER A 473 27.12 -8.11 -3.40
CA SER A 473 28.44 -7.45 -3.46
C SER A 473 28.78 -6.73 -2.14
N ASN A 474 29.96 -6.09 -2.09
CA ASN A 474 30.30 -5.17 -1.00
C ASN A 474 29.70 -3.77 -1.18
N GLY A 475 28.86 -3.57 -2.20
CA GLY A 475 28.13 -2.32 -2.43
C GLY A 475 28.98 -1.13 -2.87
N LEU A 476 30.28 -1.32 -3.15
CA LEU A 476 31.12 -0.27 -3.71
C LEU A 476 30.94 -0.21 -5.23
N ASP A 477 30.99 1.01 -5.76
CA ASP A 477 30.96 1.26 -7.20
C ASP A 477 32.22 0.70 -7.87
N SER A 478 32.06 0.09 -9.04
CA SER A 478 33.16 -0.50 -9.83
C SER A 478 34.34 0.45 -10.10
N ARG A 479 34.12 1.77 -10.04
CA ARG A 479 35.16 2.80 -10.24
C ARG A 479 36.05 3.05 -9.03
N VAL A 480 35.68 2.61 -7.83
CA VAL A 480 36.44 2.90 -6.60
C VAL A 480 37.28 1.71 -6.14
N ALA A 481 38.39 2.02 -5.47
CA ALA A 481 39.26 1.00 -4.90
C ALA A 481 38.50 0.13 -3.88
N GLY A 482 38.73 -1.18 -3.95
CA GLY A 482 38.10 -2.17 -3.07
C GLY A 482 36.78 -2.74 -3.57
N ALA A 483 36.23 -2.27 -4.70
CA ALA A 483 35.01 -2.85 -5.27
C ALA A 483 35.20 -4.32 -5.69
N ASN A 484 34.21 -5.16 -5.38
CA ASN A 484 34.27 -6.60 -5.64
C ASN A 484 33.28 -7.09 -6.72
N ASP A 485 32.49 -6.19 -7.31
CA ASP A 485 31.59 -6.52 -8.41
C ASP A 485 31.64 -5.43 -9.48
N SER A 486 32.11 -5.78 -10.68
CA SER A 486 32.25 -4.85 -11.80
C SER A 486 30.91 -4.39 -12.37
N ARG A 487 29.80 -5.00 -11.96
CA ARG A 487 28.45 -4.62 -12.39
C ARG A 487 27.88 -3.45 -11.59
N ASN A 488 28.50 -3.10 -10.47
CA ASN A 488 28.08 -2.00 -9.61
C ASN A 488 28.42 -0.66 -10.24
N HIS A 489 27.39 0.15 -10.44
CA HIS A 489 27.54 1.50 -10.96
C HIS A 489 26.37 2.35 -10.45
N GLY A 490 26.64 3.56 -9.97
CA GLY A 490 25.55 4.50 -9.74
C GLY A 490 25.98 5.95 -9.60
N HIS A 491 25.06 6.75 -9.07
CA HIS A 491 25.20 8.18 -8.88
C HIS A 491 26.38 8.49 -7.96
N ARG A 492 27.53 8.74 -8.58
CA ARG A 492 28.83 9.03 -7.93
C ARG A 492 29.21 8.02 -6.86
N GLY A 493 28.75 6.79 -6.99
CA GLY A 493 29.11 5.67 -6.12
C GLY A 493 28.22 5.45 -4.90
N VAL A 494 27.11 6.19 -4.76
CA VAL A 494 26.11 5.93 -3.72
C VAL A 494 25.08 4.90 -4.23
N PRO A 495 24.87 3.76 -3.56
CA PRO A 495 23.88 2.78 -3.95
C PRO A 495 22.46 3.23 -3.58
N PRO A 496 21.43 2.88 -4.38
CA PRO A 496 20.03 3.21 -4.09
C PRO A 496 19.56 2.76 -2.71
N SER A 497 20.11 1.65 -2.20
CA SER A 497 19.77 1.11 -0.87
C SER A 497 20.20 2.01 0.30
N ALA A 498 21.13 2.94 0.10
CA ALA A 498 21.61 3.85 1.14
C ALA A 498 20.92 5.23 1.11
N ARG A 499 20.19 5.56 0.03
CA ARG A 499 19.76 6.93 -0.26
C ARG A 499 18.70 7.52 0.66
N GLY A 500 18.06 6.69 1.49
CA GLY A 500 17.02 7.16 2.38
C GLY A 500 16.65 6.17 3.47
N VAL A 501 15.84 6.66 4.39
CA VAL A 501 15.28 5.89 5.49
C VAL A 501 14.09 5.08 4.97
N ARG A 502 14.14 3.76 5.15
CA ARG A 502 13.05 2.87 4.76
C ARG A 502 12.05 2.65 5.88
N LEU A 503 10.79 2.52 5.50
CA LEU A 503 9.69 2.34 6.43
C LEU A 503 9.76 1.00 7.16
N ASP A 504 10.20 -0.05 6.49
CA ASP A 504 10.30 -1.38 7.04
C ASP A 504 11.40 -1.52 8.09
N GLU A 505 12.53 -0.85 7.91
CA GLU A 505 13.62 -0.80 8.89
C GLU A 505 13.23 -0.07 10.16
N VAL A 506 12.53 1.08 10.04
CA VAL A 506 12.03 1.82 11.18
C VAL A 506 10.99 1.00 11.95
N ARG A 507 10.09 0.29 11.24
CA ARG A 507 9.13 -0.64 11.86
C ARG A 507 9.80 -1.83 12.53
N ALA A 508 10.90 -2.34 11.96
CA ALA A 508 11.72 -3.39 12.56
C ALA A 508 12.55 -2.89 13.76
N GLY A 509 12.58 -1.58 14.00
CA GLY A 509 13.24 -0.97 15.15
C GLY A 509 14.75 -0.75 14.98
N ALA A 510 15.31 -1.00 13.80
CA ALA A 510 16.74 -0.81 13.53
C ALA A 510 17.00 -0.62 12.02
N ILE A 511 17.71 0.45 11.69
CA ILE A 511 18.39 0.63 10.40
C ILE A 511 19.84 0.24 10.64
N ARG A 512 20.33 -0.74 9.89
CA ARG A 512 21.66 -1.34 10.12
C ARG A 512 22.62 -1.02 8.98
N HIS A 513 22.52 0.16 8.41
CA HIS A 513 23.45 0.59 7.38
C HIS A 513 23.63 2.10 7.41
N ARG A 514 24.69 2.56 6.76
CA ARG A 514 24.95 3.98 6.52
C ARG A 514 23.87 4.54 5.60
N LEU A 515 23.40 5.73 5.93
CA LEU A 515 22.45 6.48 5.11
C LEU A 515 23.20 7.49 4.22
N GLU A 516 22.53 8.01 3.20
CA GLU A 516 22.93 9.23 2.51
C GLU A 516 22.22 10.41 3.14
N CYS A 517 22.93 11.52 3.29
CA CYS A 517 22.34 12.82 3.57
C CYS A 517 22.70 13.83 2.48
N TYR A 518 21.76 14.75 2.27
CA TYR A 518 21.81 15.79 1.25
C TYR A 518 22.11 17.10 1.95
N TRP A 519 23.20 17.74 1.56
CA TRP A 519 23.72 18.95 2.22
C TRP A 519 23.31 20.20 1.45
N TRP A 520 23.12 21.34 2.12
CA TRP A 520 22.68 22.55 1.43
C TRP A 520 23.57 22.94 0.23
N ALA A 521 24.89 22.75 0.35
CA ALA A 521 25.84 22.82 -0.75
C ALA A 521 27.09 21.97 -0.45
N THR A 522 27.67 21.32 -1.46
CA THR A 522 28.84 20.44 -1.31
C THR A 522 30.12 21.00 -1.93
N GLY A 523 31.26 20.45 -1.52
CA GLY A 523 32.58 20.62 -2.13
C GLY A 523 33.31 21.91 -1.77
N THR A 524 34.65 21.87 -1.78
CA THR A 524 35.54 23.05 -1.78
C THR A 524 36.31 23.09 -3.09
N GLN A 525 36.99 24.18 -3.45
CA GLN A 525 37.86 24.18 -4.65
C GLN A 525 39.09 23.25 -4.55
N THR A 526 39.42 22.72 -3.36
CA THR A 526 40.65 21.94 -3.13
C THR A 526 40.40 20.44 -3.00
N VAL A 527 39.27 20.03 -2.43
CA VAL A 527 38.83 18.62 -2.38
C VAL A 527 37.33 18.60 -2.62
N ASN A 528 36.91 17.89 -3.67
CA ASN A 528 35.49 17.78 -4.03
C ASN A 528 34.84 16.51 -3.47
N HIS A 529 35.54 15.37 -3.45
CA HIS A 529 35.05 14.16 -2.82
C HIS A 529 36.14 13.30 -2.16
N TYR A 530 35.67 12.43 -1.27
CA TYR A 530 36.44 11.34 -0.67
C TYR A 530 35.83 9.98 -1.02
N TRP A 531 36.66 8.94 -0.92
CA TRP A 531 36.19 7.55 -0.94
C TRP A 531 35.06 7.34 0.11
N PRO A 532 33.99 6.59 -0.21
CA PRO A 532 33.80 5.71 -1.37
C PRO A 532 33.13 6.37 -2.58
N MET A 533 33.04 7.71 -2.64
CA MET A 533 32.48 8.36 -3.81
C MET A 533 33.36 8.08 -5.05
N ALA A 534 32.70 7.83 -6.17
CA ALA A 534 33.29 7.64 -7.50
C ALA A 534 33.32 8.94 -8.33
N GLY A 535 32.85 10.05 -7.76
CA GLY A 535 32.80 11.37 -8.37
C GLY A 535 32.13 12.39 -7.45
N ASP A 536 31.89 13.59 -7.96
CA ASP A 536 31.26 14.69 -7.24
C ASP A 536 30.44 15.60 -8.18
N GLU A 537 29.64 16.51 -7.62
CA GLU A 537 28.94 17.53 -8.39
C GLU A 537 29.78 18.76 -8.78
N GLY A 538 31.07 18.77 -8.43
CA GLY A 538 31.91 19.96 -8.42
C GLY A 538 31.64 20.86 -7.21
N SER A 539 32.30 22.02 -7.17
CA SER A 539 32.12 23.01 -6.11
C SER A 539 30.75 23.72 -6.22
N LYS A 540 29.78 23.32 -5.39
CA LYS A 540 28.44 23.94 -5.31
C LYS A 540 28.38 25.15 -4.36
N GLY A 541 29.53 25.57 -3.83
CA GLY A 541 29.64 26.73 -2.93
C GLY A 541 29.56 26.38 -1.45
N GLY A 542 29.49 25.09 -1.12
CA GLY A 542 29.62 24.62 0.25
C GLY A 542 31.08 24.52 0.70
N ILE A 543 31.28 23.87 1.84
CA ILE A 543 32.64 23.54 2.32
C ILE A 543 32.83 22.08 2.68
N VAL A 544 31.75 21.28 2.72
CA VAL A 544 31.78 19.86 3.07
C VAL A 544 31.94 19.03 1.79
N PRO A 545 33.07 18.32 1.58
CA PRO A 545 33.24 17.47 0.41
C PRO A 545 32.27 16.28 0.43
N GLU A 546 31.82 15.87 -0.75
CA GLU A 546 31.05 14.63 -0.91
C GLU A 546 31.89 13.43 -0.45
N GLY A 547 31.25 12.40 0.08
CA GLY A 547 31.95 11.25 0.67
C GLY A 547 32.42 11.46 2.11
N THR A 548 32.27 12.67 2.68
CA THR A 548 32.45 12.89 4.13
C THR A 548 31.25 12.32 4.87
N VAL A 549 31.46 11.61 5.99
CA VAL A 549 30.36 11.11 6.82
C VAL A 549 30.17 11.99 8.04
N ILE A 550 28.94 12.40 8.31
CA ILE A 550 28.55 13.00 9.59
C ILE A 550 27.83 11.94 10.45
N ARG A 551 28.14 11.89 11.75
CA ARG A 551 27.45 11.03 12.71
C ARG A 551 27.06 11.79 13.97
N ILE A 552 26.10 11.25 14.70
CA ILE A 552 25.86 11.68 16.09
C ILE A 552 27.02 11.14 16.94
N LYS A 553 27.57 11.98 17.83
CA LYS A 553 28.66 11.58 18.72
C LYS A 553 28.28 10.32 19.51
N PRO A 554 29.16 9.30 19.61
CA PRO A 554 28.88 8.10 20.40
C PRO A 554 28.61 8.38 21.88
N SER A 555 29.12 9.49 22.43
CA SER A 555 28.90 9.90 23.82
C SER A 555 27.50 10.48 24.09
N VAL A 556 26.69 10.73 23.06
CA VAL A 556 25.36 11.31 23.21
C VAL A 556 24.38 10.22 23.65
N ASN A 557 23.79 10.40 24.82
CA ASN A 557 22.68 9.55 25.27
C ASN A 557 21.40 9.91 24.52
N LEU A 558 21.05 9.13 23.49
CA LEU A 558 19.84 9.36 22.69
C LEU A 558 18.54 9.17 23.47
N ALA A 559 18.52 8.28 24.46
CA ALA A 559 17.31 7.99 25.25
C ALA A 559 16.86 9.19 26.11
N SER A 560 17.78 10.10 26.46
CA SER A 560 17.47 11.30 27.24
C SER A 560 17.05 12.50 26.37
N ARG A 561 16.97 12.36 25.05
CA ARG A 561 16.69 13.48 24.12
C ARG A 561 15.21 13.69 23.82
N GLY A 562 14.31 12.86 24.35
CA GLY A 562 12.87 13.01 24.11
C GLY A 562 12.45 12.76 22.65
N LEU A 563 13.22 11.95 21.92
CA LEU A 563 12.92 11.54 20.55
C LEU A 563 11.66 10.65 20.52
N SER A 564 10.84 10.78 19.48
CA SER A 564 9.79 9.79 19.20
C SER A 564 10.40 8.43 18.88
N ALA A 565 9.63 7.35 19.02
CA ALA A 565 10.09 6.00 18.72
C ALA A 565 10.73 5.86 17.31
N PRO A 566 10.11 6.34 16.21
CA PRO A 566 10.76 6.25 14.90
C PRO A 566 12.01 7.14 14.79
N ALA A 567 12.01 8.33 15.41
CA ALA A 567 13.17 9.21 15.40
C ALA A 567 14.37 8.61 16.16
N LEU A 568 14.12 7.88 17.25
CA LEU A 568 15.16 7.17 17.99
C LEU A 568 15.82 6.06 17.16
N VAL A 569 15.05 5.34 16.34
CA VAL A 569 15.61 4.31 15.43
C VAL A 569 16.56 4.95 14.42
N ILE A 570 16.14 6.06 13.80
CA ILE A 570 16.95 6.81 12.84
C ILE A 570 18.19 7.40 13.52
N ALA A 571 18.05 8.01 14.69
CA ALA A 571 19.15 8.59 15.45
C ALA A 571 20.20 7.54 15.85
N LYS A 572 19.79 6.31 16.21
CA LYS A 572 20.74 5.22 16.47
C LYS A 572 21.55 4.86 15.24
N ALA A 573 20.92 4.75 14.07
CA ALA A 573 21.64 4.47 12.83
C ALA A 573 22.63 5.59 12.48
N LEU A 574 22.23 6.84 12.68
CA LEU A 574 23.11 8.01 12.50
C LEU A 574 24.24 8.09 13.54
N GLN A 575 24.10 7.47 14.71
CA GLN A 575 25.17 7.36 15.71
C GLN A 575 26.13 6.22 15.37
N ASP A 576 25.61 5.06 14.97
CA ASP A 576 26.39 3.84 14.72
C ASP A 576 27.08 3.87 13.34
N TYR A 577 26.36 4.26 12.28
CA TYR A 577 26.84 4.19 10.89
C TYR A 577 27.11 5.58 10.27
N GLY A 578 26.43 6.62 10.79
CA GLY A 578 26.44 7.96 10.22
C GLY A 578 25.63 8.08 8.93
N CYS A 579 25.64 9.28 8.34
CA CYS A 579 25.19 9.51 6.97
C CYS A 579 26.31 10.10 6.11
N LEU A 580 26.48 9.54 4.91
CA LEU A 580 27.40 10.02 3.89
C LEU A 580 26.81 11.27 3.25
N VAL A 581 27.57 12.36 3.18
CA VAL A 581 27.21 13.52 2.37
C VAL A 581 27.41 13.13 0.90
N GLY A 582 26.33 12.79 0.22
CA GLY A 582 26.38 12.21 -1.14
C GLY A 582 25.95 13.17 -2.24
N ASP A 583 25.19 14.21 -1.90
CA ASP A 583 24.65 15.15 -2.88
C ASP A 583 24.26 16.49 -2.24
N ASN A 584 24.02 17.49 -3.09
CA ASN A 584 23.56 18.81 -2.68
C ASN A 584 22.02 18.91 -2.68
N SER A 585 21.49 19.77 -1.84
CA SER A 585 20.06 19.98 -1.66
C SER A 585 19.61 21.38 -2.08
N GLY A 586 20.55 22.31 -2.31
CA GLY A 586 20.33 23.73 -2.55
C GLY A 586 19.87 24.54 -1.33
N SER A 587 19.27 23.88 -0.33
CA SER A 587 18.82 24.49 0.93
C SER A 587 18.45 23.41 1.95
N GLY A 588 18.89 23.61 3.19
CA GLY A 588 18.65 22.72 4.31
C GLY A 588 19.40 21.39 4.22
N ASN A 589 19.86 20.90 5.37
CA ASN A 589 20.49 19.59 5.46
C ASN A 589 19.41 18.54 5.77
N ARG A 590 19.37 17.44 5.02
CA ARG A 590 18.23 16.50 5.09
C ARG A 590 18.58 15.05 4.76
N LEU A 591 17.72 14.16 5.26
CA LEU A 591 17.59 12.77 4.81
C LEU A 591 16.35 12.64 3.93
N LYS A 592 16.36 11.70 2.98
CA LYS A 592 15.13 11.27 2.30
C LYS A 592 14.42 10.22 3.15
N LEU A 593 13.10 10.32 3.27
CA LEU A 593 12.25 9.21 3.70
C LEU A 593 11.70 8.48 2.47
N GLU A 594 11.45 7.18 2.60
CA GLU A 594 10.59 6.44 1.69
C GLU A 594 9.24 7.16 1.51
N ILE A 595 8.76 7.32 0.27
CA ILE A 595 7.48 7.99 0.01
C ILE A 595 6.32 7.16 0.56
N ASN A 596 5.85 7.51 1.75
CA ASN A 596 4.63 6.97 2.36
C ASN A 596 4.14 7.89 3.49
N GLU A 597 3.59 9.05 3.12
CA GLU A 597 3.23 10.09 4.08
C GLU A 597 2.30 9.59 5.20
N ALA A 598 1.29 8.79 4.83
CA ALA A 598 0.34 8.23 5.79
C ALA A 598 1.02 7.29 6.80
N ALA A 599 1.94 6.43 6.35
CA ALA A 599 2.65 5.54 7.27
C ALA A 599 3.57 6.30 8.22
N TRP A 600 4.30 7.31 7.73
CA TRP A 600 5.14 8.15 8.59
C TRP A 600 4.32 8.95 9.61
N ARG A 601 3.15 9.44 9.20
CA ARG A 601 2.19 10.12 10.08
C ARG A 601 1.69 9.19 11.17
N ASN A 602 1.35 7.95 10.83
CA ASN A 602 0.90 6.94 11.78
C ASN A 602 2.00 6.52 12.77
N LEU A 603 3.27 6.58 12.36
CA LEU A 603 4.41 6.36 13.26
C LEU A 603 4.71 7.59 14.13
N GLY A 604 4.09 8.74 13.88
CA GLY A 604 4.34 9.99 14.58
C GLY A 604 5.68 10.63 14.22
N LEU A 605 6.19 10.38 13.01
CA LEU A 605 7.38 11.07 12.50
C LEU A 605 6.98 12.44 11.93
N THR A 606 7.82 13.45 12.15
CA THR A 606 7.64 14.82 11.65
C THR A 606 8.91 15.29 10.95
N TYR A 607 8.81 16.38 10.19
CA TYR A 607 9.96 17.01 9.54
C TYR A 607 11.13 17.33 10.49
N GLU A 608 10.79 17.72 11.72
CA GLU A 608 11.71 18.18 12.76
C GLU A 608 11.96 17.13 13.84
N ALA A 609 11.70 15.85 13.57
CA ALA A 609 11.77 14.80 14.57
C ALA A 609 13.18 14.57 15.16
N LEU A 610 14.24 15.09 14.52
CA LEU A 610 15.62 15.12 15.04
C LEU A 610 16.03 16.46 15.67
N SER A 611 15.13 17.44 15.77
CA SER A 611 15.40 18.73 16.43
C SER A 611 15.92 18.65 17.88
N PRO A 612 15.66 17.58 18.68
CA PRO A 612 16.29 17.45 19.99
C PRO A 612 17.80 17.11 19.98
N ILE A 613 18.39 16.91 18.79
CA ILE A 613 19.82 16.60 18.60
C ILE A 613 20.49 17.79 17.88
N PRO A 614 20.91 18.84 18.61
CA PRO A 614 21.54 20.01 18.01
C PRO A 614 22.86 19.65 17.34
N TRP A 615 23.29 20.43 16.35
CA TRP A 615 24.54 20.21 15.62
C TRP A 615 25.79 20.06 16.51
N SER A 616 25.81 20.64 17.72
CA SER A 616 26.89 20.43 18.70
C SER A 616 27.05 18.97 19.17
N ASP A 617 26.03 18.14 19.00
CA ASP A 617 26.03 16.70 19.30
C ASP A 617 26.50 15.84 18.11
N TRP A 618 26.91 16.44 17.00
CA TRP A 618 27.37 15.76 15.80
C TRP A 618 28.87 15.94 15.58
N GLU A 619 29.45 15.05 14.79
CA GLU A 619 30.83 15.12 14.35
C GLU A 619 31.00 14.54 12.95
N PHE A 620 31.91 15.12 12.17
CA PHE A 620 32.32 14.63 10.87
C PHE A 620 33.50 13.67 11.02
N ILE A 621 33.39 12.50 10.43
CA ILE A 621 34.45 11.52 10.32
C ILE A 621 35.45 11.98 9.26
N GLN A 622 36.73 11.70 9.48
CA GLN A 622 37.80 11.99 8.53
C GLN A 622 37.46 11.47 7.13
N GLY A 623 37.52 12.36 6.14
CA GLY A 623 37.28 12.01 4.74
C GLY A 623 38.11 10.81 4.28
N GLY A 624 37.45 9.86 3.60
CA GLY A 624 38.08 8.67 3.03
C GLY A 624 38.36 7.54 4.04
N TYR A 625 37.94 7.69 5.29
CA TYR A 625 38.09 6.65 6.30
C TYR A 625 37.18 5.44 6.01
N SER A 626 37.78 4.24 6.03
CA SER A 626 37.07 2.96 6.01
C SER A 626 37.08 2.36 7.42
N PRO A 627 35.91 2.08 8.03
CA PRO A 627 35.81 1.52 9.37
C PRO A 627 36.26 0.06 9.50
#